data_AF-A0A7C7L1Q1-F1
#
_entry.id   AF-A0A7C7L1Q1-F1
#
_cell.length_a   1.000
_cell.length_b   1.000
_cell.length_c   1.000
_cell.angle_alpha   90.00
_cell.angle_beta   90.00
_cell.angle_gamma   90.00
#
_symmetry.space_group_name_H-M   'P 1'
#
loop_
_entity.id
_entity.type
_entity.pdbx_description
1 polymer ?
#
loop_
_entity_poly.entity_id
_entity_poly.type
_entity_poly.pdbx_seq_one_letter_code
_entity_poly.pdbx_strand_id
1 'polypeptide(L)'
;MDPETGKIITLKRGKVGKRTVRCHAVATFLEPGYVRTLLPAADTLKNGYVLLLWAYTAVGFCDGRYMVPVFQVKYSPPVAPPRSFDDREMLPLLRERVKAPP
;
A
#
# COMPACT_ATOMS: atom_id res chain seq x y z
N MET A 1 6.13 18.64 1.71
CA MET A 1 7.24 19.49 1.26
C MET A 1 6.92 20.90 1.71
N ASP A 2 7.85 21.56 2.38
CA ASP A 2 7.70 22.98 2.67
C ASP A 2 7.65 23.74 1.33
N PRO A 3 6.55 24.46 1.03
CA PRO A 3 6.41 25.15 -0.24
C PRO A 3 7.39 26.31 -0.42
N GLU A 4 7.89 26.90 0.67
CA GLU A 4 8.83 28.03 0.62
C GLU A 4 10.27 27.55 0.42
N THR A 5 10.66 26.49 1.14
CA THR A 5 12.06 26.03 1.17
C THR A 5 12.34 24.79 0.31
N GLY A 6 11.29 24.11 -0.16
CA GLY A 6 11.38 22.83 -0.86
C GLY A 6 11.87 21.66 0.00
N LYS A 7 12.12 21.88 1.30
CA LYS A 7 12.63 20.83 2.18
C LYS A 7 11.53 19.86 2.57
N ILE A 8 11.91 18.59 2.75
CA ILE A 8 11.05 17.60 3.38
C ILE A 8 11.10 17.84 4.89
N ILE A 9 9.96 18.20 5.47
CA ILE A 9 9.81 18.48 6.90
C ILE A 9 8.73 17.60 7.51
N THR A 10 8.93 17.20 8.77
CA THR A 10 7.92 16.46 9.55
C THR A 10 7.08 17.43 10.35
N LEU A 11 5.76 17.47 10.10
CA LEU A 11 4.82 18.31 10.83
C LEU A 11 4.18 17.52 11.98
N LYS A 12 4.32 18.01 13.22
CA LYS A 12 3.62 17.46 14.39
C LYS A 12 2.23 18.07 14.59
N ARG A 13 2.04 19.30 14.11
CA ARG A 13 0.78 20.04 14.14
C ARG A 13 0.60 20.77 12.81
N GLY A 14 -0.65 20.90 12.39
CA GLY A 14 -1.03 21.61 11.18
C GLY A 14 -2.23 22.52 11.45
N LYS A 15 -2.41 23.54 10.60
CA LYS A 15 -3.56 24.45 10.68
C LYS A 15 -4.59 24.04 9.64
N VAL A 16 -5.81 23.78 10.08
CA VAL A 16 -6.96 23.49 9.21
C VAL A 16 -8.01 24.59 9.46
N GLY A 17 -8.08 25.55 8.54
CA GLY A 17 -8.85 26.78 8.74
C GLY A 17 -8.35 27.58 9.94
N LYS A 18 -9.22 27.79 10.93
CA LYS A 18 -8.88 28.49 12.20
C LYS A 18 -8.35 27.57 13.30
N ARG A 19 -8.38 26.25 13.09
CA ARG A 19 -8.02 25.25 14.12
C ARG A 19 -6.59 24.74 13.93
N THR A 20 -5.89 24.56 15.03
CA THR A 20 -4.61 23.83 15.07
C THR A 20 -4.88 22.39 15.47
N VAL A 21 -4.51 21.43 14.62
CA VAL A 21 -4.72 19.99 14.83
C VAL A 21 -3.39 19.26 14.96
N ARG A 22 -3.39 18.15 15.69
CA ARG A 22 -2.23 17.24 15.74
C ARG A 22 -2.18 16.45 14.43
N CYS A 23 -1.00 16.39 13.82
CA CYS A 23 -0.79 15.57 12.63
C CYS A 23 -0.46 14.13 13.05
N HIS A 24 -1.02 13.17 12.32
CA HIS A 24 -0.73 11.76 12.48
C HIS A 24 -0.17 11.22 11.16
N ALA A 25 0.82 10.32 11.25
CA ALA A 25 1.30 9.61 10.09
C ALA A 25 0.19 8.71 9.54
N VAL A 26 0.09 8.64 8.22
CA VAL A 26 -0.88 7.79 7.52
C VAL A 26 -0.14 6.86 6.56
N ALA A 27 -0.69 5.67 6.39
CA ALA A 27 -0.23 4.67 5.45
C ALA A 27 -1.45 3.98 4.86
N THR A 28 -1.27 3.35 3.70
CA THR A 28 -2.33 2.55 3.07
C THR A 28 -1.84 1.15 2.76
N PHE A 29 -2.81 0.26 2.58
CA PHE A 29 -2.64 -1.10 2.09
C PHE A 29 -2.95 -1.16 0.60
N LEU A 30 -2.15 -1.91 -0.13
CA LEU A 30 -2.33 -2.09 -1.57
C LEU A 30 -2.97 -3.44 -1.87
N GLU A 31 -3.75 -3.47 -2.95
CA GLU A 31 -4.19 -4.73 -3.54
C GLU A 31 -2.98 -5.53 -4.04
N PRO A 32 -3.05 -6.88 -4.00
CA PRO A 32 -2.05 -7.73 -4.63
C PRO A 32 -1.89 -7.39 -6.12
N GLY A 33 -0.63 -7.36 -6.59
CA GLY A 33 -0.32 -6.99 -7.97
C GLY A 33 0.18 -5.56 -8.15
N TYR A 34 0.23 -4.77 -7.07
CA TYR A 34 0.93 -3.48 -7.03
C TYR A 34 2.21 -3.56 -6.20
N VAL A 35 3.30 -3.02 -6.75
CA VAL A 35 4.56 -2.80 -6.03
C VAL A 35 4.57 -1.37 -5.51
N ARG A 36 4.77 -1.22 -4.21
CA ARG A 36 5.01 0.10 -3.60
C ARG A 36 6.37 0.64 -4.06
N THR A 37 6.43 1.94 -4.32
CA THR A 37 7.71 2.60 -4.62
C THR A 37 8.26 3.40 -3.45
N LEU A 38 7.39 3.82 -2.51
CA LEU A 38 7.78 4.58 -1.32
C LEU A 38 7.27 3.93 -0.02
N LEU A 39 8.08 4.05 1.02
CA LEU A 39 7.72 3.71 2.40
C LEU A 39 6.86 4.81 3.03
N PRO A 40 5.98 4.49 3.99
CA PRO A 40 5.25 5.51 4.74
C PRO A 40 6.17 6.61 5.27
N ALA A 41 5.79 7.86 5.02
CA ALA A 41 6.47 9.03 5.55
C ALA A 41 6.11 9.23 7.03
N ALA A 42 6.58 8.31 7.87
CA ALA A 42 6.41 8.34 9.30
C ALA A 42 7.77 8.52 9.95
N ASP A 43 7.85 9.41 10.94
CA ASP A 43 8.94 9.39 11.91
C ASP A 43 8.74 8.13 12.77
N THR A 44 9.42 7.05 12.40
CA THR A 44 9.42 5.79 13.15
C THR A 44 10.18 6.01 14.46
N LEU A 45 9.53 6.68 15.41
CA LEU A 45 10.11 7.07 16.68
C LEU A 45 10.39 5.84 17.56
N LYS A 46 11.60 5.82 18.15
CA LYS A 46 12.03 5.46 19.52
C LYS A 46 11.53 4.16 20.21
N ASN A 47 10.45 3.54 19.76
CA ASN A 47 9.75 2.46 20.45
C ASN A 47 10.01 1.08 19.83
N GLY A 48 10.89 0.98 18.83
CA GLY A 48 11.42 -0.29 18.32
C GLY A 48 10.42 -1.24 17.65
N TYR A 49 9.16 -0.84 17.45
CA TYR A 49 8.17 -1.71 16.81
C TYR A 49 8.48 -1.89 15.33
N VAL A 50 8.67 -3.15 14.93
CA VAL A 50 8.82 -3.53 13.52
C VAL A 50 7.46 -3.39 12.86
N LEU A 51 7.29 -2.34 12.04
CA LEU A 51 6.18 -2.31 11.09
C LEU A 51 6.39 -3.46 10.12
N LEU A 52 5.48 -4.44 10.13
CA LEU A 52 5.53 -5.55 9.19
C LEU A 52 5.61 -4.97 7.79
N LEU A 53 6.78 -5.16 7.18
CA LEU A 53 7.23 -4.42 6.01
C LEU A 53 6.33 -4.68 4.80
N TRP A 54 5.37 -5.59 4.85
CA TRP A 54 4.76 -6.17 3.66
C TRP A 54 3.50 -5.43 3.17
N ALA A 55 2.95 -4.54 3.98
CA ALA A 55 1.58 -4.09 3.75
C ALA A 55 1.42 -2.56 3.68
N TYR A 56 2.35 -1.79 4.23
CA TYR A 56 2.24 -0.34 4.32
C TYR A 56 2.99 0.39 3.19
N THR A 57 2.33 1.35 2.56
CA THR A 57 2.94 2.26 1.58
C THR A 57 2.65 3.73 1.90
N ALA A 58 3.47 4.62 1.33
CA ALA A 58 3.31 6.07 1.44
C ALA A 58 1.96 6.52 0.86
N VAL A 59 1.36 7.52 1.49
CA VAL A 59 0.16 8.19 0.98
C VAL A 59 0.50 9.65 0.72
N GLY A 60 0.14 10.13 -0.46
CA GLY A 60 0.14 11.54 -0.83
C GLY A 60 -1.27 12.10 -0.88
N PHE A 61 -1.38 13.42 -0.88
CA PHE A 61 -2.62 14.13 -1.15
C PHE A 61 -2.36 15.15 -2.24
N CYS A 62 -3.09 15.05 -3.35
CA CYS A 62 -2.95 15.89 -4.53
C CYS A 62 -4.34 16.07 -5.16
N ASP A 63 -4.64 17.28 -5.64
CA ASP A 63 -5.91 17.61 -6.32
C ASP A 63 -7.17 17.14 -5.58
N GLY A 64 -7.19 17.30 -4.25
CA GLY A 64 -8.34 16.92 -3.42
C GLY A 64 -8.49 15.41 -3.19
N ARG A 65 -7.53 14.59 -3.62
CA ARG A 65 -7.61 13.12 -3.53
C ARG A 65 -6.37 12.54 -2.84
N TYR A 66 -6.58 11.43 -2.15
CA TYR A 66 -5.48 10.60 -1.70
C TYR A 66 -4.89 9.83 -2.88
N MET A 67 -3.57 9.81 -2.96
CA MET A 67 -2.81 9.15 -4.01
C MET A 67 -1.73 8.27 -3.39
N VAL A 68 -1.32 7.25 -4.12
CA VAL A 68 -0.36 6.25 -3.65
C VAL A 68 0.65 5.98 -4.77
N PRO A 69 1.96 6.06 -4.50
CA PRO A 69 2.98 5.89 -5.52
C PRO A 69 3.27 4.39 -5.69
N VAL A 70 2.79 3.81 -6.79
CA VAL A 70 2.84 2.37 -7.06
C VAL A 70 3.05 2.08 -8.55
N PHE A 71 3.56 0.89 -8.85
CA PHE A 71 3.58 0.32 -10.19
C PHE A 71 2.80 -1.01 -10.20
N GLN A 72 1.94 -1.21 -11.18
CA GLN A 72 1.19 -2.46 -11.33
C GLN A 72 2.06 -3.51 -12.01
N VAL A 73 2.41 -4.57 -11.28
CA VAL A 73 3.19 -5.70 -11.82
C VAL A 73 2.29 -6.80 -12.39
N LYS A 74 1.07 -6.91 -11.87
CA LYS A 74 0.10 -7.91 -12.31
C LYS A 74 -1.30 -7.34 -12.13
N TYR A 75 -2.12 -7.49 -13.16
CA TYR A 75 -3.55 -7.34 -12.98
C TYR A 75 -4.06 -8.53 -12.14
N SER A 76 -4.50 -8.24 -10.92
CA SER A 76 -5.31 -9.19 -10.16
C SER A 76 -6.77 -8.77 -10.33
N PRO A 77 -7.66 -9.66 -10.80
CA PRO A 77 -9.08 -9.41 -10.63
C PRO A 77 -9.41 -9.29 -9.12
N PRO A 78 -10.54 -8.65 -8.77
CA PRO A 78 -11.01 -8.58 -7.39
C PRO A 78 -10.98 -9.97 -6.75
N VAL A 79 -10.58 -10.02 -5.46
CA VAL A 79 -10.31 -11.23 -4.66
C VAL A 79 -11.09 -12.43 -5.21
N ALA A 80 -10.36 -13.36 -5.82
CA ALA A 80 -10.97 -14.52 -6.44
C ALA A 80 -11.85 -15.24 -5.39
N PRO A 81 -13.05 -15.71 -5.76
CA PRO A 81 -13.99 -16.26 -4.78
C PRO A 81 -13.30 -17.38 -3.99
N PRO A 82 -13.55 -17.60 -2.69
CA PRO A 82 -12.82 -18.61 -1.91
C PRO A 82 -12.73 -20.00 -2.58
N ARG A 83 -13.74 -20.37 -3.37
CA ARG A 83 -13.77 -21.57 -4.21
C ARG A 83 -12.63 -21.67 -5.23
N SER A 84 -12.14 -20.56 -5.79
CA SER A 84 -10.99 -20.57 -6.70
C SER A 84 -9.67 -20.93 -6.02
N PHE A 85 -9.65 -21.00 -4.69
CA PHE A 85 -8.53 -21.49 -3.89
C PHE A 85 -8.81 -22.87 -3.27
N ASP A 86 -9.89 -23.54 -3.68
CA ASP A 86 -10.18 -24.90 -3.22
C ASP A 86 -9.34 -25.92 -4.00
N ASP A 87 -8.33 -26.47 -3.31
CA ASP A 87 -7.40 -27.44 -3.88
C ASP A 87 -8.10 -28.74 -4.34
N ARG A 88 -9.31 -29.02 -3.87
CA ARG A 88 -10.10 -30.20 -4.29
C ARG A 88 -10.49 -30.13 -5.77
N GLU A 89 -10.74 -28.92 -6.28
CA GLU A 89 -11.07 -28.70 -7.70
C GLU A 89 -9.81 -28.35 -8.52
N MET A 90 -8.85 -27.63 -7.93
CA MET A 90 -7.66 -27.13 -8.65
C MET A 90 -6.61 -28.23 -8.91
N LEU A 91 -6.33 -29.12 -7.94
CA LEU A 91 -5.28 -30.13 -8.07
C LEU A 91 -5.52 -31.13 -9.22
N PRO A 92 -6.74 -31.63 -9.47
CA PRO A 92 -7.01 -32.48 -10.63
C PRO A 92 -6.70 -31.78 -11.95
N LEU A 93 -7.17 -30.54 -12.13
CA LEU A 93 -6.98 -29.74 -13.35
C LEU A 93 -5.49 -29.43 -13.59
N LEU A 94 -4.75 -29.11 -12.53
CA LEU A 94 -3.30 -28.89 -12.62
C LEU A 94 -2.57 -30.16 -13.09
N ARG A 95 -2.93 -31.32 -12.53
CA ARG A 95 -2.34 -32.61 -12.91
C ARG A 95 -2.62 -32.96 -14.37
N GLU A 96 -3.80 -32.63 -14.90
CA GLU A 96 -4.11 -32.79 -16.32
C GLU A 96 -3.29 -31.81 -17.18
N ARG A 97 -3.22 -30.53 -16.79
CA ARG A 97 -2.45 -29.52 -17.54
C ARG A 97 -0.96 -29.84 -17.62
N VAL A 98 -0.37 -30.38 -16.56
CA VAL A 98 1.04 -30.81 -16.52
C VAL A 98 1.30 -32.01 -17.43
N LYS A 99 0.30 -32.89 -17.63
CA LYS A 99 0.42 -34.03 -18.56
C LYS A 99 0.25 -33.63 -20.02
N ALA A 100 -0.45 -32.53 -20.31
CA ALA A 100 -0.59 -32.00 -21.65
C ALA A 100 0.63 -31.14 -22.04
N PRO A 101 1.42 -31.50 -23.07
CA PRO A 101 2.49 -30.64 -23.58
C PRO A 101 1.91 -29.30 -24.09
N PRO A 102 2.74 -28.25 -24.23
CA PRO A 102 2.29 -26.90 -24.57
C PRO A 102 1.52 -26.82 -25.89
#